data_AF-A0A925X7V9-F1
#
_entry.id   AF-A0A925X7V9-F1
#
_cell.length_a   1.000
_cell.length_b   1.000
_cell.length_c   1.000
_cell.angle_alpha   90.00
_cell.angle_beta   90.00
_cell.angle_gamma   90.00
#
_symmetry.space_group_name_H-M   'P 1'
#
loop_
_entity.id
_entity.type
_entity.pdbx_description
1 polymer ?
#
loop_
_entity_poly.entity_id
_entity_poly.type
_entity_poly.pdbx_seq_one_letter_code
_entity_poly.pdbx_strand_id
1 'polypeptide(L)'
;EALPYAHKALELIKSLQQKSRVYVEKTGFKPPTLKPAEKRLSGELAEIINPQQIIQEEALVKAFPHLRKAVVVLEKLQQPFENNLEAIDKEALQQAGNELAGIILKQPGINVSVLNDLRQLIDDKNLPVTKLYHLEQQLVKLLPVANRQPGSIAEGSEPELDIFVQKLGR
;
A
#
# COMPACT_ATOMS: atom_id res chain seq x y z
N GLU A 1 16.16 -43.53 28.51
CA GLU A 1 17.24 -44.38 27.98
C GLU A 1 17.02 -44.77 26.50
N ALA A 2 16.92 -43.80 25.58
CA ALA A 2 16.64 -44.06 24.16
C ALA A 2 17.88 -43.92 23.23
N LEU A 3 19.03 -43.49 23.77
CA LEU A 3 20.26 -43.30 22.99
C LEU A 3 20.73 -44.55 22.21
N PRO A 4 20.77 -45.78 22.78
CA PRO A 4 21.37 -46.91 22.08
C PRO A 4 20.59 -47.35 20.83
N TYR A 5 19.25 -47.22 20.84
CA TYR A 5 18.42 -47.55 19.69
C TYR A 5 18.51 -46.51 18.57
N ALA A 6 18.65 -45.23 18.92
CA ALA A 6 18.85 -44.15 17.94
C ALA A 6 20.18 -44.30 17.19
N HIS A 7 21.26 -44.66 17.88
CA HIS A 7 22.56 -44.92 17.24
C HIS A 7 22.49 -46.11 16.28
N LYS A 8 21.80 -47.20 16.66
CA LYS A 8 21.61 -48.37 15.80
C LYS A 8 20.80 -48.05 14.55
N ALA A 9 19.73 -47.25 14.68
CA ALA A 9 18.95 -46.78 13.54
C ALA A 9 19.82 -45.92 12.59
N LEU A 10 20.64 -45.03 13.15
CA LEU A 10 21.55 -44.17 12.39
C LEU A 10 22.64 -44.96 11.65
N GLU A 11 23.20 -46.00 12.26
CA GLU A 11 24.14 -46.92 11.58
C GLU A 11 23.48 -47.67 10.42
N LEU A 12 22.25 -48.17 10.62
CA LEU A 12 21.51 -48.86 9.57
C LEU A 12 21.23 -47.94 8.37
N ILE A 13 20.80 -46.70 8.62
CA ILE A 13 20.56 -45.68 7.58
C ILE A 13 21.84 -45.38 6.81
N LYS A 14 22.97 -45.18 7.51
CA LYS A 14 24.27 -44.95 6.86
C LYS A 14 24.71 -46.14 6.01
N SER A 15 24.52 -47.36 6.50
CA SER A 15 24.87 -48.57 5.76
C SER A 15 24.04 -48.72 4.47
N LEU A 16 22.76 -48.34 4.52
CA LEU A 16 21.85 -48.37 3.37
C LEU A 16 22.25 -47.31 2.33
N GLN A 17 22.57 -46.09 2.77
CA GLN A 17 23.07 -45.01 1.90
C GLN A 17 24.36 -45.41 1.19
N GLN A 18 25.31 -46.02 1.92
CA GLN A 18 26.56 -46.47 1.33
C GLN A 18 26.35 -47.60 0.31
N LYS A 19 25.46 -48.56 0.60
CA LYS A 19 25.10 -49.63 -0.35
C LYS A 19 24.41 -49.09 -1.60
N SER A 20 23.52 -48.12 -1.45
CA SER A 20 22.85 -47.45 -2.57
C SER A 20 23.87 -46.74 -3.48
N ARG A 21 24.86 -46.02 -2.90
CA ARG A 21 25.93 -45.38 -3.66
C ARG A 21 26.75 -46.39 -4.47
N VAL A 22 27.19 -47.48 -3.84
CA VAL A 22 27.96 -48.54 -4.52
C VAL A 22 27.13 -49.20 -5.62
N TYR A 23 25.81 -49.37 -5.42
CA TYR A 23 24.91 -49.90 -6.43
C TYR A 23 24.77 -48.95 -7.64
N VAL A 24 24.58 -47.65 -7.41
CA VAL A 24 24.51 -46.62 -8.47
C VAL A 24 25.82 -46.50 -9.26
N GLU A 25 26.97 -46.60 -8.57
CA GLU A 25 28.28 -46.66 -9.23
C GLU A 25 28.45 -47.92 -10.09
N LYS A 26 27.91 -49.07 -9.66
CA LYS A 26 27.95 -50.34 -10.41
C LYS A 26 26.96 -50.43 -11.58
N THR A 27 25.83 -49.73 -11.52
CA THR A 27 24.81 -49.73 -12.60
C THR A 27 25.13 -48.75 -13.74
N GLY A 28 26.29 -48.09 -13.71
CA GLY A 28 26.74 -47.17 -14.76
C GLY A 28 25.93 -45.86 -14.83
N PHE A 29 25.07 -45.60 -13.84
CA PHE A 29 24.23 -44.42 -13.80
C PHE A 29 25.01 -43.26 -13.19
N LYS A 30 25.64 -42.43 -14.04
CA LYS A 30 26.26 -41.18 -13.63
C LYS A 30 25.19 -40.09 -13.68
N PRO A 31 24.57 -39.68 -12.55
CA PRO A 31 23.59 -38.60 -12.60
C PRO A 31 24.30 -37.36 -13.17
N PRO A 32 23.73 -36.72 -14.21
CA PRO A 32 24.34 -35.54 -14.80
C PRO A 32 24.55 -34.50 -13.70
N THR A 33 25.75 -33.92 -13.64
CA THR A 33 26.09 -32.89 -12.65
C THR A 33 25.13 -31.73 -12.82
N LEU A 34 24.21 -31.55 -11.86
CA LEU A 34 23.34 -30.39 -11.83
C LEU A 34 24.21 -29.18 -11.47
N LYS A 35 24.41 -28.26 -12.40
CA LYS A 35 24.99 -26.95 -12.12
C LYS A 35 23.94 -26.13 -11.33
N PRO A 36 24.08 -25.95 -10.01
CA PRO A 36 23.02 -25.35 -9.20
C PRO A 36 22.79 -23.87 -9.55
N ALA A 37 23.80 -23.18 -10.10
CA ALA A 37 23.72 -21.77 -10.48
C ALA A 37 22.85 -21.53 -11.73
N GLU A 38 22.87 -22.43 -12.71
CA GLU A 38 22.12 -22.26 -13.98
C GLU A 38 20.67 -22.76 -13.89
N LYS A 39 20.38 -23.69 -12.96
CA LYS A 39 19.04 -24.29 -12.80
C LYS A 39 18.20 -23.69 -11.67
N ARG A 40 18.76 -22.82 -10.84
CA ARG A 40 17.99 -22.10 -9.82
C ARG A 40 17.39 -20.86 -10.45
N LEU A 41 16.07 -20.74 -10.36
CA LEU A 41 15.39 -19.47 -10.59
C LEU A 41 15.91 -18.47 -9.56
N SER A 42 16.49 -17.34 -9.99
CA SER A 42 17.08 -16.32 -9.10
C SER A 42 16.04 -15.59 -8.25
N GLY A 43 14.75 -15.69 -8.59
CA GLY A 43 13.67 -15.05 -7.83
C GLY A 43 13.69 -13.53 -7.89
N GLU A 44 14.38 -12.93 -8.86
CA GLU A 44 14.38 -11.48 -9.05
C GLU A 44 13.00 -11.04 -9.57
N LEU A 45 12.25 -10.34 -8.73
CA LEU A 45 10.90 -9.84 -9.02
C LEU A 45 10.90 -8.43 -9.65
N ALA A 46 12.07 -7.86 -9.93
CA ALA A 46 12.22 -6.46 -10.36
C ALA A 46 11.48 -6.14 -11.68
N GLU A 47 11.33 -7.13 -12.57
CA GLU A 47 10.70 -6.94 -13.88
C GLU A 47 9.22 -7.37 -13.92
N ILE A 48 8.69 -7.94 -12.83
CA ILE A 48 7.30 -8.41 -12.79
C ILE A 48 6.41 -7.25 -12.35
N ILE A 49 6.12 -6.36 -13.29
CA ILE A 49 5.07 -5.36 -13.12
C ILE A 49 3.73 -6.09 -13.26
N ASN A 50 2.98 -6.24 -12.17
CA ASN A 50 1.65 -6.83 -12.24
C ASN A 50 0.66 -5.78 -12.77
N PRO A 51 0.14 -5.91 -14.00
CA PRO A 51 -0.79 -4.92 -14.57
C PRO A 51 -2.07 -4.79 -13.74
N GLN A 52 -2.47 -5.83 -13.01
CA GLN A 52 -3.60 -5.76 -12.09
C GLN A 52 -3.34 -4.85 -10.90
N GLN A 53 -2.09 -4.72 -10.44
CA GLN A 53 -1.74 -3.80 -9.35
C GLN A 53 -1.85 -2.35 -9.82
N ILE A 54 -1.34 -2.03 -11.01
CA ILE A 54 -1.43 -0.67 -11.59
C ILE A 54 -2.89 -0.24 -11.75
N ILE A 55 -3.75 -1.10 -12.31
CA ILE A 55 -5.17 -0.78 -12.52
C ILE A 55 -5.89 -0.55 -11.18
N GLN A 56 -5.57 -1.35 -10.17
CA GLN A 56 -6.15 -1.19 -8.83
C GLN A 56 -5.68 0.12 -8.17
N GLU A 57 -4.40 0.45 -8.27
CA GLU A 57 -3.88 1.72 -7.73
C GLU A 57 -4.52 2.94 -8.41
N GLU A 58 -4.64 2.94 -9.74
CA GLU A 58 -5.34 4.01 -10.45
C GLU A 58 -6.80 4.14 -10.04
N ALA A 59 -7.50 3.02 -9.86
CA ALA A 59 -8.89 3.01 -9.40
C ALA A 59 -9.02 3.58 -7.97
N LEU A 60 -8.06 3.30 -7.08
CA LEU A 60 -8.02 3.83 -5.72
C LEU A 60 -7.69 5.33 -5.70
N VAL A 61 -6.80 5.80 -6.59
CA VAL A 61 -6.47 7.23 -6.72
C VAL A 61 -7.68 8.01 -7.26
N LYS A 62 -8.39 7.46 -8.25
CA LYS A 62 -9.58 8.09 -8.84
C LYS A 62 -10.85 7.91 -8.00
N ALA A 63 -10.79 7.14 -6.91
CA ALA A 63 -11.92 6.98 -6.00
C ALA A 63 -12.21 8.28 -5.23
N PHE A 64 -13.50 8.61 -5.11
CA PHE A 64 -14.05 9.74 -4.33
C PHE A 64 -13.44 11.11 -4.68
N PRO A 65 -13.60 11.58 -5.92
CA PRO A 65 -13.01 12.85 -6.37
C PRO A 65 -13.54 14.08 -5.62
N HIS A 66 -14.80 14.07 -5.17
CA HIS A 66 -15.37 15.21 -4.46
C HIS A 66 -14.89 15.25 -3.00
N LEU A 67 -14.74 14.09 -2.37
CA LEU A 67 -14.18 13.97 -1.01
C LEU A 67 -12.73 14.47 -0.94
N ARG A 68 -11.91 14.20 -1.97
CA ARG A 68 -10.55 14.76 -2.08
C ARG A 68 -10.56 16.29 -2.22
N LYS A 69 -11.44 16.84 -3.06
CA LYS A 69 -11.61 18.30 -3.20
C LYS A 69 -12.03 18.95 -1.89
N ALA A 70 -12.94 18.32 -1.15
CA ALA A 70 -13.37 18.81 0.15
C ALA A 70 -12.22 18.93 1.17
N VAL A 71 -11.29 17.97 1.19
CA VAL A 71 -10.10 18.06 2.06
C VAL A 71 -9.25 19.29 1.71
N VAL A 72 -9.02 19.55 0.43
CA VAL A 72 -8.28 20.74 -0.03
C VAL A 72 -8.97 22.03 0.39
N VAL A 73 -10.30 22.10 0.25
CA VAL A 73 -11.09 23.25 0.71
C VAL A 73 -10.97 23.44 2.22
N LEU A 74 -11.05 22.36 3.00
CA LEU A 74 -10.90 22.44 4.46
C LEU A 74 -9.49 22.85 4.89
N GLU A 75 -8.46 22.46 4.15
CA GLU A 75 -7.08 22.90 4.39
C GLU A 75 -6.93 24.42 4.14
N LYS A 76 -7.54 24.94 3.07
CA LYS A 76 -7.57 26.39 2.80
C LYS A 76 -8.23 27.16 3.94
N LEU A 77 -9.39 26.69 4.43
CA LEU A 77 -10.10 27.32 5.55
C LEU A 77 -9.37 27.28 6.89
N GLN A 78 -8.37 26.41 7.02
CA GLN A 78 -7.49 26.40 8.19
C GLN A 78 -6.37 27.43 8.08
N GLN A 79 -6.11 27.98 6.89
CA GLN A 79 -5.08 28.99 6.71
C GLN A 79 -5.55 30.35 7.22
N PRO A 80 -4.70 31.08 7.97
CA PRO A 80 -5.07 32.36 8.59
C PRO A 80 -5.41 33.48 7.59
N PHE A 81 -5.13 33.28 6.29
CA PHE A 81 -5.32 34.29 5.24
C PHE A 81 -6.49 33.99 4.28
N GLU A 82 -7.02 32.76 4.23
CA GLU A 82 -8.11 32.35 3.32
C GLU A 82 -9.27 31.75 4.11
N ASN A 83 -10.08 32.61 4.74
CA ASN A 83 -11.26 32.18 5.51
C ASN A 83 -12.58 32.31 4.73
N ASN A 84 -12.54 32.58 3.43
CA ASN A 84 -13.76 32.81 2.66
C ASN A 84 -14.12 31.58 1.82
N LEU A 85 -15.33 31.06 2.03
CA LEU A 85 -15.92 29.99 1.24
C LEU A 85 -16.50 30.57 -0.05
N GLU A 86 -15.93 30.21 -1.20
CA GLU A 86 -16.53 30.55 -2.48
C GLU A 86 -17.77 29.67 -2.77
N ALA A 87 -18.66 30.13 -3.64
CA ALA A 87 -19.83 29.35 -4.04
C ALA A 87 -19.45 27.98 -4.66
N ILE A 88 -18.31 27.94 -5.35
CA ILE A 88 -17.73 26.73 -5.95
C ILE A 88 -17.29 25.74 -4.86
N ASP A 89 -16.70 26.23 -3.77
CA ASP A 89 -16.27 25.40 -2.65
C ASP A 89 -17.46 24.79 -1.90
N LYS A 90 -18.54 25.57 -1.73
CA LYS A 90 -19.80 25.08 -1.14
C LYS A 90 -20.42 23.95 -1.98
N GLU A 91 -20.41 24.09 -3.30
CA GLU A 91 -20.88 23.04 -4.20
C GLU A 91 -20.01 21.77 -4.09
N ALA A 92 -18.68 21.93 -4.06
CA ALA A 92 -17.76 20.80 -3.89
C ALA A 92 -17.97 20.06 -2.57
N LEU A 93 -18.21 20.81 -1.47
CA LEU A 93 -18.54 20.25 -0.15
C LEU A 93 -19.88 19.51 -0.17
N GLN A 94 -20.89 20.05 -0.85
CA GLN A 94 -22.19 19.39 -0.99
C GLN A 94 -22.08 18.07 -1.75
N GLN A 95 -21.31 18.04 -2.84
CA GLN A 95 -21.05 16.82 -3.61
C GLN A 95 -20.25 15.79 -2.79
N ALA A 96 -19.27 16.24 -2.00
CA ALA A 96 -18.55 15.38 -1.06
C ALA A 96 -19.49 14.79 0.02
N GLY A 97 -20.46 15.57 0.51
CA GLY A 97 -21.50 15.10 1.43
C GLY A 97 -22.36 13.99 0.83
N ASN A 98 -22.68 14.07 -0.45
CA ASN A 98 -23.42 13.01 -1.16
C ASN A 98 -22.59 11.73 -1.32
N GLU A 99 -21.30 11.85 -1.64
CA GLU A 99 -20.37 10.70 -1.68
C GLU A 99 -20.25 10.03 -0.31
N LEU A 100 -20.10 10.82 0.75
CA LEU A 100 -20.06 10.35 2.14
C LEU A 100 -21.35 9.63 2.53
N ALA A 101 -22.51 10.18 2.19
CA ALA A 101 -23.79 9.52 2.46
C ALA A 101 -23.87 8.13 1.79
N GLY A 102 -23.37 8.01 0.56
CA GLY A 102 -23.25 6.73 -0.14
C GLY A 102 -22.33 5.72 0.55
N ILE A 103 -21.25 6.18 1.18
CA ILE A 103 -20.34 5.33 1.98
C ILE A 103 -21.03 4.88 3.28
N ILE A 104 -21.71 5.80 3.97
CA ILE A 104 -22.36 5.55 5.26
C ILE A 104 -23.52 4.56 5.12
N LEU A 105 -24.27 4.62 4.02
CA LEU A 105 -25.32 3.64 3.71
C LEU A 105 -24.77 2.21 3.57
N LYS A 106 -23.52 2.06 3.11
CA LYS A 106 -22.85 0.75 2.97
C LYS A 106 -22.25 0.26 4.29
N GLN A 107 -21.91 1.17 5.20
CA GLN A 107 -21.27 0.87 6.49
C GLN A 107 -21.92 1.69 7.63
N PRO A 108 -23.07 1.22 8.16
CA PRO A 108 -23.78 1.93 9.21
C PRO A 108 -22.95 1.94 10.51
N GLY A 109 -22.64 3.13 11.01
CA GLY A 109 -21.91 3.35 12.27
C GLY A 109 -20.65 4.20 12.14
N ILE A 110 -20.15 4.40 10.91
CA ILE A 110 -19.01 5.26 10.65
C ILE A 110 -19.55 6.65 10.25
N ASN A 111 -19.17 7.70 10.99
CA ASN A 111 -19.14 9.09 10.50
C ASN A 111 -20.45 9.85 10.24
N VAL A 112 -21.54 9.58 10.99
CA VAL A 112 -22.73 10.46 11.00
C VAL A 112 -22.40 11.87 11.53
N SER A 113 -21.49 11.99 12.51
CA SER A 113 -21.03 13.30 13.02
C SER A 113 -20.35 14.14 11.94
N VAL A 114 -19.53 13.49 11.08
CA VAL A 114 -18.79 14.14 9.98
C VAL A 114 -19.76 14.78 8.98
N LEU A 115 -20.86 14.10 8.65
CA LEU A 115 -21.90 14.68 7.78
C LEU A 115 -22.58 15.90 8.41
N ASN A 116 -22.81 15.88 9.72
CA ASN A 116 -23.41 17.00 10.43
C ASN A 116 -22.45 18.20 10.49
N ASP A 117 -21.17 17.95 10.76
CA ASP A 117 -20.14 18.99 10.78
C ASP A 117 -19.93 19.61 9.39
N LEU A 118 -19.92 18.78 8.34
CA LEU A 118 -19.87 19.24 6.94
C LEU A 118 -21.09 20.09 6.57
N ARG A 119 -22.29 19.68 7.00
CA ARG A 119 -23.53 20.45 6.76
C ARG A 119 -23.51 21.81 7.46
N GLN A 120 -23.01 21.86 8.70
CA GLN A 120 -22.85 23.13 9.43
C GLN A 120 -21.90 24.08 8.70
N LEU A 121 -20.85 23.54 8.08
CA LEU A 121 -19.90 24.33 7.28
C LEU A 121 -20.54 24.89 5.99
N ILE A 122 -21.42 24.13 5.35
CA ILE A 122 -22.20 24.58 4.17
C ILE A 122 -23.22 25.67 4.55
N ASP A 123 -23.85 25.54 5.73
CA ASP A 123 -24.83 26.48 6.27
C ASP A 123 -24.21 27.79 6.84
N ASP A 124 -22.96 28.10 6.47
CA ASP A 124 -22.19 29.27 6.93
C ASP A 124 -22.03 29.39 8.45
N LYS A 125 -22.13 28.27 9.19
CA LYS A 125 -21.81 28.29 10.62
C LYS A 125 -20.31 28.18 10.82
N ASN A 126 -19.71 29.24 11.36
CA ASN A 126 -18.32 29.24 11.77
C ASN A 126 -18.04 28.09 12.75
N LEU A 127 -17.28 27.11 12.29
CA LEU A 127 -16.78 26.02 13.11
C LEU A 127 -15.43 26.43 13.72
N PRO A 128 -15.18 26.11 15.00
CA PRO A 128 -13.87 26.33 15.59
C PRO A 128 -12.80 25.50 14.85
N VAL A 129 -11.58 26.04 14.75
CA VAL A 129 -10.44 25.42 14.03
C VAL A 129 -10.18 23.98 14.49
N THR A 130 -10.38 23.69 15.78
CA THR A 130 -10.25 22.32 16.32
C THR A 130 -11.23 21.33 15.69
N LYS A 131 -12.47 21.74 15.41
CA LYS A 131 -13.46 20.91 14.72
C LYS A 131 -13.14 20.76 13.23
N LEU A 132 -12.61 21.80 12.59
CA LEU A 132 -12.16 21.72 11.19
C LEU A 132 -11.04 20.70 11.03
N TYR A 133 -10.05 20.72 11.93
CA TYR A 133 -8.97 19.74 11.94
C TYR A 133 -9.49 18.31 12.16
N HIS A 134 -10.40 18.12 13.11
CA HIS A 134 -11.03 16.81 13.32
C HIS A 134 -11.82 16.33 12.10
N LEU A 135 -12.56 17.23 11.44
CA LEU A 135 -13.31 16.93 10.22
C LEU A 135 -12.38 16.47 9.09
N GLU A 136 -11.31 17.23 8.84
CA GLU A 136 -10.29 16.88 7.84
C GLU A 136 -9.66 15.51 8.11
N GLN A 137 -9.22 15.25 9.34
CA GLN A 137 -8.63 13.97 9.75
C GLN A 137 -9.60 12.79 9.55
N GLN A 138 -10.90 13.00 9.79
CA GLN A 138 -11.90 11.97 9.54
C GLN A 138 -12.11 11.73 8.03
N LEU A 139 -12.14 12.78 7.22
CA LEU A 139 -12.27 12.64 5.76
C LEU A 139 -11.05 11.93 5.15
N VAL A 140 -9.84 12.27 5.60
CA VAL A 140 -8.60 11.61 5.14
C VAL A 140 -8.61 10.12 5.48
N LYS A 141 -9.08 9.73 6.67
CA LYS A 141 -9.21 8.31 7.05
C LYS A 141 -10.21 7.53 6.20
N LEU A 142 -11.20 8.21 5.63
CA LEU A 142 -12.19 7.58 4.73
C LEU A 142 -11.65 7.42 3.31
N LEU A 143 -10.64 8.19 2.91
CA LEU A 143 -10.03 8.05 1.60
C LEU A 143 -9.19 6.77 1.54
N PRO A 144 -9.30 5.98 0.46
CA PRO A 144 -8.38 4.87 0.24
C PRO A 144 -6.97 5.44 0.09
N VAL A 145 -6.06 5.02 0.97
CA VAL A 145 -4.63 5.32 0.85
C VAL A 145 -4.07 4.38 -0.22
N ALA A 146 -3.56 4.96 -1.32
CA ALA A 146 -2.77 4.21 -2.27
C ALA A 146 -1.50 3.75 -1.53
N ASN A 147 -1.44 2.46 -1.18
CA ASN A 147 -0.35 1.91 -0.42
C ASN A 147 0.87 1.82 -1.34
N ARG A 148 1.66 2.90 -1.43
CA ARG A 148 2.93 2.89 -2.16
C ARG A 148 3.85 1.89 -1.48
N GLN A 149 4.02 0.72 -2.07
CA GLN A 149 4.99 -0.25 -1.57
C GLN A 149 6.39 0.37 -1.72
N PRO A 150 7.22 0.36 -0.66
CA PRO A 150 8.61 0.82 -0.76
C PRO A 150 9.35 -0.13 -1.69
N GLY A 151 9.45 0.25 -2.97
CA GLY A 151 9.98 -0.59 -4.04
C GLY A 151 9.49 -0.21 -5.44
N SER A 152 8.35 0.48 -5.58
CA SER A 152 8.03 1.12 -6.86
C SER A 152 8.84 2.41 -6.98
N ILE A 153 10.03 2.28 -7.57
CA ILE A 153 10.65 3.41 -8.25
C ILE A 153 9.70 3.73 -9.40
N ALA A 154 8.72 4.60 -9.14
CA ALA A 154 8.13 5.34 -10.22
C ALA A 154 9.30 6.08 -10.87
N GLU A 155 9.68 5.70 -12.08
CA GLU A 155 10.35 6.59 -13.02
C GLU A 155 9.40 7.75 -13.35
N GLY A 156 9.01 8.50 -12.33
CA GLY A 156 8.58 9.87 -12.45
C GLY A 156 9.87 10.66 -12.44
N SER A 157 10.26 11.16 -13.60
CA SER A 157 11.21 12.25 -13.71
C SER A 157 10.67 13.43 -12.87
N GLU A 158 11.01 13.46 -11.58
CA GLU A 158 10.83 14.63 -10.74
C GLU A 158 12.07 15.52 -10.95
N PRO A 159 12.00 16.56 -11.81
CA PRO A 159 13.14 17.45 -12.05
C PRO A 159 13.60 18.19 -10.78
N GLU A 160 12.81 18.15 -9.71
CA GLU A 160 13.14 18.79 -8.43
C GLU A 160 14.24 18.03 -7.66
N LEU A 161 14.32 16.71 -7.78
CA LEU A 161 15.35 15.91 -7.11
C LEU A 161 16.72 16.08 -7.78
N ASP A 162 16.74 16.27 -9.10
CA ASP A 162 17.97 16.51 -9.87
C ASP A 162 18.61 17.87 -9.53
N ILE A 163 17.78 18.89 -9.27
CA ILE A 163 18.24 20.20 -8.80
C ILE A 163 18.86 20.09 -7.40
N PHE A 164 18.31 19.23 -6.53
CA PHE A 164 18.81 19.04 -5.18
C PHE A 164 20.16 18.30 -5.16
N VAL A 165 20.32 17.27 -6.00
CA VAL A 165 21.59 16.53 -6.13
C VAL A 165 22.68 17.41 -6.76
N GLN A 166 22.36 18.28 -7.73
CA GLN A 166 23.34 19.24 -8.26
C GLN A 166 23.85 20.22 -7.20
N LYS A 167 23.05 20.56 -6.19
CA LYS A 167 23.41 21.55 -5.17
C LYS A 167 24.32 21.00 -4.07
N LEU A 168 24.37 19.68 -3.90
CA LEU A 168 25.26 18.98 -2.96
C LEU A 168 26.55 18.44 -3.64
N GLY A 169 26.66 18.59 -4.96
CA GLY A 169 27.81 18.20 -5.77
C GLY A 169 28.82 19.32 -6.07
N ARG A 170 28.93 20.32 -5.19
CA ARG A 170 30.03 21.32 -5.20
C ARG A 170 30.55 21.57 -3.81
#